data_AF-A0A317JP90-F1
#
_entry.id   AF-A0A317JP90-F1
#
_cell.length_a   1.000
_cell.length_b   1.000
_cell.length_c   1.000
_cell.angle_alpha   90.00
_cell.angle_beta   90.00
_cell.angle_gamma   90.00
#
_symmetry.space_group_name_H-M   'P 1'
#
loop_
_entity.id
_entity.type
_entity.pdbx_description
1 polymer ?
#
loop_
_entity_poly.entity_id
_entity_poly.type
_entity_poly.pdbx_seq_one_letter_code
_entity_poly.pdbx_strand_id
1 'polypeptide(L)'
;MKKIFHSNPLFTIFFIPVIVDVVGTVLGQPKEYWTSGYKVFNEAVPIYPLLQLHPLAFIIPSLLVWLTFTYWLTKKLKEPLNLWAAMALLVGHGYNSVTWFRLNLYRAGLFAGQDQLSKALSLIPMTIYILLIGWVAMRGVMAYIQQRKSTKNEGKR
;
A
#
# COMPACT_ATOMS: atom_id res chain seq x y z
N MET A 1 18.14 -8.03 2.70
CA MET A 1 16.85 -7.87 1.99
C MET A 1 16.41 -9.11 1.20
N LYS A 2 17.19 -9.65 0.23
CA LYS A 2 16.79 -10.85 -0.57
C LYS A 2 16.17 -12.01 0.24
N LYS A 3 16.72 -12.34 1.42
CA LYS A 3 16.21 -13.41 2.30
C LYS A 3 14.80 -13.18 2.86
N ILE A 4 14.43 -11.94 3.21
CA ILE A 4 13.11 -11.63 3.82
C ILE A 4 12.01 -11.80 2.77
N PHE A 5 12.23 -11.26 1.57
CA PHE A 5 11.30 -11.39 0.44
C PHE A 5 11.10 -12.85 -0.01
N HIS A 6 12.12 -13.71 0.13
CA HIS A 6 11.97 -15.14 -0.15
C HIS A 6 11.25 -15.91 0.96
N SER A 7 11.29 -15.42 2.20
CA SER A 7 10.67 -16.10 3.35
C SER A 7 9.16 -15.89 3.45
N ASN A 8 8.64 -14.80 2.89
CA ASN A 8 7.21 -14.51 2.81
C ASN A 8 6.90 -13.73 1.51
N PRO A 9 6.74 -14.43 0.38
CA PRO A 9 6.49 -13.79 -0.91
C PRO A 9 5.13 -13.06 -0.98
N LEU A 10 4.17 -13.40 -0.11
CA LEU A 10 2.88 -12.71 -0.06
C LEU A 10 2.99 -11.29 0.55
N PHE A 11 3.91 -11.08 1.47
CA PHE A 11 4.12 -9.75 2.07
C PHE A 11 4.57 -8.71 1.03
N THR A 12 5.28 -9.16 0.00
CA THR A 12 5.83 -8.28 -1.04
C THR A 12 4.75 -7.71 -1.96
N ILE A 13 3.57 -8.33 -1.96
CA ILE A 13 2.44 -8.00 -2.83
C ILE A 13 1.90 -6.60 -2.53
N PHE A 14 1.79 -6.24 -1.25
CA PHE A 14 1.18 -4.99 -0.79
C PHE A 14 2.18 -4.03 -0.12
N PHE A 15 3.45 -4.41 0.00
CA PHE A 15 4.46 -3.59 0.67
C PHE A 15 4.63 -2.20 0.06
N ILE A 16 4.74 -2.12 -1.27
CA ILE A 16 4.89 -0.84 -1.99
C ILE A 16 3.66 0.06 -1.79
N PRO A 17 2.42 -0.39 -2.07
CA PRO A 17 1.26 0.48 -1.90
C PRO A 17 1.07 0.92 -0.45
N VAL A 18 1.39 0.10 0.56
CA VAL A 18 1.37 0.53 1.97
C VAL A 18 2.35 1.67 2.23
N ILE A 19 3.57 1.59 1.73
CA ILE A 19 4.55 2.68 1.93
C ILE A 19 4.05 3.98 1.31
N VAL A 20 3.56 3.91 0.07
CA VAL A 20 3.05 5.10 -0.62
C VAL A 20 1.81 5.65 0.08
N ASP A 21 0.94 4.80 0.62
CA ASP A 21 -0.22 5.22 1.39
C ASP A 21 0.18 5.97 2.67
N VAL A 22 1.15 5.44 3.43
CA VAL A 22 1.64 6.11 4.66
C VAL A 22 2.33 7.44 4.35
N VAL A 23 3.20 7.47 3.33
CA VAL A 23 3.87 8.70 2.91
C VAL A 23 2.86 9.71 2.37
N GLY A 24 1.91 9.24 1.56
CA GLY A 24 0.81 10.03 1.01
C GLY A 24 -0.06 10.63 2.11
N THR A 25 -0.35 9.89 3.17
CA THR A 25 -1.12 10.38 4.32
C THR A 25 -0.39 11.50 5.06
N VAL A 26 0.94 11.49 5.12
CA VAL A 26 1.69 12.53 5.83
C VAL A 26 1.93 13.76 4.96
N LEU A 27 2.28 13.57 3.68
CA LEU A 27 2.65 14.69 2.79
C LEU A 27 1.45 15.21 1.99
N GLY A 28 0.44 14.38 1.79
CA GLY A 28 -0.71 14.63 0.95
C GLY A 28 -1.83 15.40 1.65
N GLN A 29 -1.79 15.58 2.96
CA GLN A 29 -2.85 16.30 3.66
C GLN A 29 -2.76 17.82 3.45
N PRO A 30 -3.87 18.54 3.24
CA PRO A 30 -3.90 19.99 3.07
C PRO A 30 -3.58 20.71 4.40
N LYS A 31 -3.23 22.01 4.37
CA LYS A 31 -2.86 22.74 5.60
C LYS A 31 -3.99 22.73 6.63
N GLU A 32 -5.22 22.82 6.15
CA GLU A 32 -6.46 22.80 6.92
C GLU A 32 -6.63 21.49 7.70
N TYR A 33 -6.10 20.37 7.22
CA TYR A 33 -6.10 19.09 7.95
C TYR A 33 -5.35 19.22 9.28
N TRP A 34 -4.18 19.86 9.24
CA TRP A 34 -3.33 20.07 10.41
C TRP A 34 -3.87 21.15 11.35
N THR A 35 -4.46 22.21 10.79
CA THR A 35 -4.93 23.36 11.58
C THR A 35 -6.36 23.23 12.12
N SER A 36 -7.18 22.33 11.56
CA SER A 36 -8.58 22.12 12.00
C SER A 36 -8.71 21.18 13.21
N GLY A 37 -7.59 20.68 13.75
CA GLY A 37 -7.61 19.66 14.78
C GLY A 37 -8.18 18.33 14.27
N TYR A 38 -7.92 17.98 13.00
CA TYR A 38 -8.27 16.68 12.41
C TYR A 38 -9.78 16.40 12.34
N LYS A 39 -10.60 17.45 12.41
CA LYS A 39 -12.08 17.37 12.36
C LYS A 39 -12.64 17.39 10.95
N VAL A 40 -11.83 17.83 9.99
CA VAL A 40 -12.18 17.89 8.58
C VAL A 40 -11.41 16.75 7.91
N PHE A 41 -12.13 15.85 7.25
CA PHE A 41 -11.69 14.65 6.51
C PHE A 41 -11.81 13.27 7.19
N ASN A 42 -12.07 12.29 6.33
CA ASN A 42 -12.48 10.92 6.62
C ASN A 42 -11.25 10.00 6.57
N GLU A 43 -10.41 10.04 7.61
CA GLU A 43 -9.24 9.17 7.71
C GLU A 43 -9.68 7.76 8.11
N ALA A 44 -9.55 6.79 7.19
CA ALA A 44 -9.96 5.41 7.45
C ALA A 44 -8.98 4.66 8.38
N VAL A 45 -7.81 5.24 8.66
CA VAL A 45 -6.77 4.63 9.48
C VAL A 45 -7.09 4.86 10.96
N PRO A 46 -7.37 3.82 11.77
CA PRO A 46 -7.80 3.98 13.16
C PRO A 46 -6.75 4.62 14.09
N ILE A 47 -5.48 4.67 13.67
CA ILE A 47 -4.38 5.31 14.40
C ILE A 47 -4.12 6.77 13.98
N TYR A 48 -5.00 7.37 13.16
CA TYR A 48 -4.89 8.78 12.79
C TYR A 48 -4.80 9.76 13.99
N PRO A 49 -5.36 9.50 15.19
CA PRO A 49 -5.18 10.41 16.31
C PRO A 49 -3.71 10.59 16.73
N LEU A 50 -2.80 9.70 16.33
CA LEU A 50 -1.37 9.88 16.57
C LEU A 50 -0.77 11.03 15.75
N LEU A 51 -1.40 11.41 14.64
CA LEU A 51 -1.01 12.59 13.87
C LEU A 51 -1.13 13.88 14.71
N GLN A 52 -2.03 13.90 15.70
CA GLN A 52 -2.18 15.02 16.64
C GLN A 52 -0.93 15.29 17.48
N LEU A 53 -0.15 14.25 17.74
CA LEU A 53 1.08 14.36 18.52
C LEU A 53 2.24 14.80 17.64
N HIS A 54 2.48 14.07 16.56
CA HIS A 54 3.56 14.34 15.61
C HIS A 54 3.41 13.44 14.36
N PRO A 55 3.79 13.89 13.15
CA PRO A 55 3.79 13.02 11.96
C PRO A 55 4.54 11.69 12.14
N LEU A 56 5.68 11.72 12.86
CA LEU A 56 6.44 10.50 13.18
C LEU A 56 5.67 9.54 14.11
N ALA A 57 4.81 10.06 15.00
CA ALA A 57 4.00 9.22 15.89
C ALA A 57 2.94 8.43 15.11
N PHE A 58 2.61 8.84 13.88
CA PHE A 58 1.81 8.05 12.95
C PHE A 58 2.66 7.11 12.08
N ILE A 59 3.77 7.61 11.52
CA ILE A 59 4.64 6.83 10.63
C ILE A 59 5.20 5.60 11.35
N ILE A 60 5.72 5.78 12.57
CA ILE A 60 6.41 4.71 13.29
C ILE A 60 5.47 3.53 13.55
N PRO A 61 4.25 3.69 14.12
CA PRO A 61 3.31 2.59 14.26
C PRO A 61 2.81 2.04 12.91
N SER A 62 2.57 2.90 11.92
CA SER A 62 2.10 2.48 10.58
C SER A 62 3.13 1.65 9.82
N LEU A 63 4.42 1.93 9.98
CA LEU A 63 5.47 1.17 9.29
C LEU A 63 6.06 0.06 10.16
N LEU A 64 6.28 0.29 11.45
CA LEU A 64 6.91 -0.73 12.30
C LEU A 64 5.90 -1.74 12.84
N VAL A 65 4.75 -1.28 13.34
CA VAL A 65 3.77 -2.17 13.98
C VAL A 65 2.88 -2.80 12.93
N TRP A 66 2.28 -2.01 12.04
CA TRP A 66 1.33 -2.51 11.04
C TRP A 66 1.97 -3.38 9.96
N LEU A 67 3.15 -3.01 9.42
CA LEU A 67 3.85 -3.90 8.48
C LEU A 67 4.32 -5.19 9.15
N THR A 68 4.79 -5.12 10.39
CA THR A 68 5.17 -6.34 11.14
C THR A 68 3.95 -7.22 11.36
N PHE A 69 2.83 -6.66 11.80
CA PHE A 69 1.58 -7.39 11.98
C PHE A 69 1.10 -8.05 10.68
N THR A 70 1.02 -7.31 9.58
CA THR A 70 0.58 -7.84 8.27
C THR A 70 1.55 -8.87 7.69
N TYR A 71 2.86 -8.72 7.93
CA TYR A 71 3.85 -9.75 7.63
C TYR A 71 3.56 -11.05 8.38
N TRP A 72 3.32 -10.97 9.69
CA TRP A 72 2.98 -12.15 10.50
C TRP A 72 1.64 -12.76 10.10
N LEU A 73 0.63 -11.93 9.84
CA LEU A 73 -0.70 -12.34 9.39
C LEU A 73 -0.61 -13.18 8.11
N THR A 74 0.04 -12.66 7.07
CA THR A 74 0.18 -13.37 5.78
C THR A 74 1.08 -14.60 5.87
N LYS A 75 2.01 -14.63 6.82
CA LYS A 75 2.85 -15.81 7.08
C LYS A 75 2.13 -16.92 7.84
N LYS A 76 1.24 -16.57 8.78
CA LYS A 76 0.62 -17.52 9.72
C LYS A 76 -0.74 -18.03 9.26
N LEU A 77 -1.46 -17.26 8.43
CA LEU A 77 -2.73 -17.71 7.88
C LEU A 77 -2.55 -18.94 6.99
N LYS A 78 -3.51 -19.87 7.06
CA LYS A 78 -3.58 -21.03 6.16
C LYS A 78 -4.11 -20.60 4.80
N GLU A 79 -3.80 -21.37 3.76
CA GLU A 79 -4.46 -21.20 2.46
C GLU A 79 -5.97 -21.50 2.56
N PRO A 80 -6.84 -20.77 1.82
CA PRO A 80 -6.53 -19.66 0.90
C PRO A 80 -6.47 -18.28 1.59
N LEU A 81 -6.69 -18.22 2.91
CA LEU A 81 -6.86 -16.97 3.66
C LEU A 81 -5.62 -16.07 3.63
N ASN A 82 -4.41 -16.63 3.60
CA ASN A 82 -3.18 -15.84 3.51
C ASN A 82 -3.09 -15.04 2.20
N LEU A 83 -3.38 -15.67 1.07
CA LEU A 83 -3.41 -15.03 -0.24
C LEU A 83 -4.54 -14.02 -0.31
N TRP A 84 -5.72 -14.37 0.21
CA TRP A 84 -6.85 -13.46 0.28
C TRP A 84 -6.51 -12.20 1.09
N ALA A 85 -5.90 -12.33 2.27
CA ALA A 85 -5.46 -11.22 3.09
C ALA A 85 -4.42 -10.34 2.36
N ALA A 86 -3.44 -10.95 1.68
CA ALA A 86 -2.44 -10.21 0.91
C ALA A 86 -3.05 -9.42 -0.25
N MET A 87 -4.02 -10.00 -0.96
CA MET A 87 -4.74 -9.33 -2.05
C MET A 87 -5.67 -8.22 -1.54
N ALA A 88 -6.35 -8.42 -0.41
CA ALA A 88 -7.17 -7.40 0.21
C ALA A 88 -6.34 -6.17 0.63
N LEU A 89 -5.17 -6.40 1.24
CA LEU A 89 -4.21 -5.34 1.58
C LEU A 89 -3.69 -4.62 0.33
N LEU A 90 -3.41 -5.34 -0.75
CA LEU A 90 -3.01 -4.74 -2.02
C LEU A 90 -4.10 -3.83 -2.59
N VAL A 91 -5.35 -4.29 -2.64
CA VAL A 91 -6.45 -3.50 -3.22
C VAL A 91 -6.73 -2.27 -2.38
N GLY A 92 -6.83 -2.42 -1.05
CA GLY A 92 -7.10 -1.29 -0.15
C GLY A 92 -6.03 -0.21 -0.22
N HIS A 93 -4.76 -0.59 0.00
CA HIS A 93 -3.66 0.38 -0.04
C HIS A 93 -3.31 0.82 -1.47
N GLY A 94 -3.59 -0.01 -2.48
CA GLY A 94 -3.47 0.34 -3.90
C GLY A 94 -4.43 1.48 -4.28
N TYR A 95 -5.68 1.39 -3.85
CA TYR A 95 -6.67 2.45 -4.08
C TYR A 95 -6.25 3.78 -3.43
N ASN A 96 -5.86 3.75 -2.16
CA ASN A 96 -5.41 4.96 -1.45
C ASN A 96 -4.14 5.54 -2.08
N SER A 97 -3.14 4.70 -2.38
CA SER A 97 -1.88 5.16 -2.97
C SER A 97 -2.07 5.80 -4.36
N VAL A 98 -2.98 5.29 -5.19
CA VAL A 98 -3.37 5.91 -6.47
C VAL A 98 -4.03 7.27 -6.26
N THR A 99 -4.87 7.39 -5.23
CA THR A 99 -5.53 8.66 -4.87
C THR A 99 -4.49 9.70 -4.44
N TRP A 100 -3.54 9.31 -3.59
CA TRP A 100 -2.42 10.16 -3.19
C TRP A 100 -1.54 10.55 -4.37
N PHE A 101 -1.24 9.62 -5.26
CA PHE A 101 -0.44 9.89 -6.44
C PHE A 101 -1.10 10.95 -7.33
N ARG A 102 -2.42 10.85 -7.57
CA ARG A 102 -3.19 11.87 -8.29
C ARG A 102 -3.12 13.24 -7.63
N LEU A 103 -3.29 13.30 -6.30
CA LEU A 103 -3.22 14.55 -5.56
C LEU A 103 -1.83 15.22 -5.68
N ASN A 104 -0.77 14.41 -5.65
CA ASN A 104 0.59 14.92 -5.83
C ASN A 104 0.85 15.43 -7.25
N LEU A 105 0.32 14.77 -8.29
CA LEU A 105 0.37 15.31 -9.66
C LEU A 105 -0.30 16.68 -9.74
N TYR A 106 -1.51 16.79 -9.20
CA TYR A 106 -2.26 18.05 -9.16
C TYR A 106 -1.46 19.17 -8.47
N ARG A 107 -0.87 18.88 -7.30
CA ARG A 107 -0.06 19.83 -6.53
C ARG A 107 1.24 20.23 -7.23
N ALA A 108 1.83 19.33 -8.01
CA ALA A 108 2.99 19.62 -8.83
C ALA A 108 2.67 20.48 -10.07
N GLY A 109 1.41 20.90 -10.24
CA GLY A 109 0.96 21.62 -11.44
C GLY A 109 0.73 20.72 -12.65
N LEU A 110 0.95 19.42 -12.51
CA LEU A 110 0.74 18.44 -13.58
C LEU A 110 -0.74 18.05 -13.62
N PHE A 111 -1.40 18.34 -14.74
CA PHE A 111 -2.83 18.04 -14.91
C PHE A 111 -3.72 18.72 -13.84
N ALA A 112 -3.35 19.95 -13.43
CA ALA A 112 -4.04 20.72 -12.40
C ALA A 112 -5.40 21.30 -12.83
N GLY A 113 -5.78 21.13 -14.10
CA GLY A 113 -7.08 21.55 -14.60
C GLY A 113 -8.21 20.68 -14.05
N GLN A 114 -9.36 21.32 -13.75
CA GLN A 114 -10.59 20.62 -13.39
C GLN A 114 -11.38 20.12 -14.61
N ASP A 115 -10.91 20.46 -15.82
CA ASP A 115 -11.48 20.06 -17.09
C ASP A 115 -11.31 18.56 -17.36
N GLN A 116 -12.10 18.03 -18.29
CA GLN A 116 -12.11 16.61 -18.62
C GLN A 116 -10.79 16.15 -19.26
N LEU A 117 -10.08 17.01 -19.99
CA LEU A 117 -8.83 16.66 -20.64
C LEU A 117 -7.72 16.50 -19.60
N SER A 118 -7.58 17.42 -18.65
CA SER A 118 -6.64 17.29 -17.53
C SER A 118 -6.91 16.01 -16.73
N LYS A 119 -8.17 15.71 -16.43
CA LYS A 119 -8.55 14.45 -15.76
C LYS A 119 -8.17 13.23 -16.58
N ALA A 120 -8.48 13.21 -17.88
CA ALA A 120 -8.15 12.10 -18.77
C ALA A 120 -6.63 11.89 -18.87
N LEU A 121 -5.86 12.97 -19.03
CA LEU A 121 -4.39 12.89 -19.12
C LEU A 121 -3.76 12.42 -17.80
N SER A 122 -4.33 12.78 -16.65
CA SER A 122 -3.85 12.29 -15.34
C SER A 122 -3.98 10.77 -15.18
N LEU A 123 -4.87 10.11 -15.95
CA LEU A 123 -5.00 8.65 -15.94
C LEU A 123 -3.79 7.93 -16.50
N ILE A 124 -3.02 8.55 -17.39
CA ILE A 124 -1.82 7.93 -18.00
C ILE A 124 -0.78 7.59 -16.93
N PRO A 125 -0.25 8.56 -16.15
CA PRO A 125 0.73 8.25 -15.10
C PRO A 125 0.12 7.39 -13.99
N MET A 126 -1.17 7.54 -13.67
CA MET A 126 -1.86 6.68 -12.70
C MET A 126 -1.91 5.22 -13.17
N THR A 127 -2.17 4.98 -14.45
CA THR A 127 -2.18 3.64 -15.05
C THR A 127 -0.79 3.03 -15.02
N ILE A 128 0.24 3.80 -15.39
CA ILE A 128 1.64 3.35 -15.29
C ILE A 128 1.97 2.94 -13.85
N TYR A 129 1.56 3.74 -12.87
CA TYR A 129 1.75 3.44 -11.45
C TYR A 129 1.04 2.15 -11.02
N ILE A 130 -0.21 1.95 -11.41
CA ILE A 130 -0.97 0.72 -11.15
C ILE A 130 -0.30 -0.50 -11.79
N LEU A 131 0.17 -0.38 -13.04
CA LEU A 131 0.88 -1.45 -13.72
C LEU A 131 2.18 -1.83 -13.01
N LEU A 132 2.92 -0.86 -12.48
CA LEU A 132 4.14 -1.11 -11.69
C LEU A 132 3.83 -1.87 -10.39
N ILE A 133 2.80 -1.45 -9.65
CA ILE A 133 2.37 -2.17 -8.45
C ILE A 133 1.92 -3.59 -8.82
N GLY A 134 1.11 -3.73 -9.88
CA GLY A 134 0.62 -5.03 -10.37
C GLY A 134 1.75 -5.96 -10.77
N TRP A 135 2.80 -5.45 -11.42
CA TRP A 135 3.98 -6.22 -11.79
C TRP A 135 4.73 -6.76 -10.56
N VAL A 136 4.93 -5.93 -9.53
CA VAL A 136 5.58 -6.37 -8.28
C VAL A 136 4.71 -7.39 -7.53
N ALA A 137 3.40 -7.14 -7.46
CA ALA A 137 2.44 -8.05 -6.87
C ALA A 137 2.45 -9.42 -7.55
N MET A 138 2.43 -9.44 -8.89
CA MET A 138 2.47 -10.67 -9.68
C MET A 138 3.73 -11.48 -9.40
N ARG A 139 4.90 -10.84 -9.26
CA ARG A 139 6.13 -11.53 -8.87
C ARG A 139 6.03 -12.18 -7.50
N GLY A 140 5.39 -11.53 -6.53
CA GLY A 140 5.11 -12.10 -5.21
C GLY A 140 4.19 -13.33 -5.28
N VAL A 141 3.09 -13.24 -6.04
CA VAL A 141 2.17 -14.37 -6.27
C VAL A 141 2.87 -15.55 -6.95
N MET A 142 3.68 -15.30 -7.99
CA MET A 142 4.40 -16.35 -8.70
C MET A 142 5.42 -17.05 -7.81
N ALA A 143 6.18 -16.28 -7.02
CA ALA A 143 7.13 -16.84 -6.04
C ALA A 143 6.40 -17.68 -4.98
N TYR A 144 5.23 -17.23 -4.52
CA TYR A 144 4.40 -17.98 -3.59
C TYR A 144 3.95 -19.32 -4.17
N ILE A 145 3.42 -19.33 -5.40
CA ILE A 145 2.96 -20.56 -6.07
C ILE A 145 4.12 -21.55 -6.26
N GLN A 146 5.29 -21.06 -6.69
CA GLN A 146 6.49 -21.88 -6.87
C GLN A 146 6.93 -22.52 -5.56
N GLN A 147 6.99 -21.76 -4.47
CA GLN A 147 7.34 -22.27 -3.15
C GLN A 147 6.39 -23.40 -2.70
N ARG A 148 5.07 -23.23 -2.90
CA ARG A 148 4.08 -24.25 -2.53
C ARG A 148 4.19 -25.52 -3.37
N LYS A 149 4.53 -25.41 -4.66
CA LYS A 149 4.79 -26.57 -5.52
C LYS A 149 6.00 -27.37 -5.03
N SER A 150 7.10 -26.69 -4.68
CA SER A 150 8.31 -27.34 -4.16
C SER A 150 8.06 -28.09 -2.85
N THR A 151 7.39 -27.47 -1.87
CA THR A 151 7.09 -28.12 -0.58
C THR A 151 6.17 -29.34 -0.72
N LYS A 152 5.21 -29.30 -1.66
CA LYS A 152 4.35 -30.48 -1.94
C LYS A 152 5.13 -31.65 -2.57
N ASN A 153 6.20 -31.38 -3.31
CA ASN A 153 7.01 -32.43 -3.94
C ASN A 153 8.00 -33.05 -2.94
N GLU A 154 8.50 -32.29 -1.97
CA GLU A 154 9.37 -32.81 -0.90
C GLU A 154 8.62 -33.71 0.07
N GLY A 155 7.37 -33.38 0.43
CA GLY A 155 6.54 -34.22 1.31
C GLY A 155 5.99 -35.51 0.68
N LYS A 156 6.33 -35.78 -0.59
CA LYS A 156 5.94 -37.01 -1.32
C LYS A 156 7.11 -37.97 -1.56
N ARG A 157 8.34 -37.56 -1.23
CA ARG A 157 9.54 -38.41 -1.25
C ARG A 157 9.81 -38.97 0.13
#